data_AF-A0A7W7D764-F1
#
_entry.id   AF-A0A7W7D764-F1
#
_cell.length_a   1.000
_cell.length_b   1.000
_cell.length_c   1.000
_cell.angle_alpha   90.00
_cell.angle_beta   90.00
_cell.angle_gamma   90.00
#
_symmetry.space_group_name_H-M   'P 1'
#
loop_
_entity.id
_entity.type
_entity.pdbx_description
1 polymer ?
#
loop_
_entity_poly.entity_id
_entity_poly.type
_entity_poly.pdbx_seq_one_letter_code
_entity_poly.pdbx_strand_id
1 'polypeptide(L)'
;MDLSAAADELYGGTPEDFVETRKRLAAEAKRSGDAGLARRIGGLRRPTVSAWAVNRLARSAPDELGRLLDLGDELRSAWAAGGQIGDLDRRRGELVARLLRAARRSADEAGRPLREPAVREVEDTLHAATMDPAVAEEVRAGHLPQPRTYAGFAPAGPLPEPAPEKRGESEKEQQLKPPRTPEKPQQNQKPKPKKPPKPDREAGKERRKPDRDAKKRQKADREAEKARQRSEREAEKARRKRERAEKERRERERAEEERRRRRAELVEAAEREARDAERTAAEWESETRDARRAHETVTAEVDRLHEELTAARTRQEAAARRLATAEHEHATATRHASAAHHHADSLREDG
;
A
#
# COMPACT_ATOMS: atom_id res chain seq x y z
N MET A 1 -19.78 -19.52 -28.25
CA MET A 1 -18.82 -18.94 -27.29
C MET A 1 -18.92 -17.44 -27.41
N ASP A 2 -19.00 -16.73 -26.28
CA ASP A 2 -18.92 -15.28 -26.19
C ASP A 2 -17.59 -14.88 -25.50
N LEU A 3 -17.43 -13.60 -25.13
CA LEU A 3 -16.21 -13.14 -24.46
C LEU A 3 -16.13 -13.61 -22.99
N SER A 4 -17.25 -13.77 -22.27
CA SER A 4 -17.22 -14.22 -20.88
C SER A 4 -16.70 -15.64 -20.82
N ALA A 5 -17.34 -16.56 -21.54
CA ALA A 5 -16.92 -17.97 -21.56
C ALA A 5 -15.45 -18.14 -22.00
N ALA A 6 -14.99 -17.32 -22.95
CA ALA A 6 -13.59 -17.31 -23.37
C ALA A 6 -12.64 -16.73 -22.30
N ALA A 7 -13.08 -15.77 -21.48
CA ALA A 7 -12.33 -15.21 -20.37
C ALA A 7 -12.31 -16.15 -19.14
N ASP A 8 -13.42 -16.83 -18.85
CA ASP A 8 -13.53 -17.87 -17.81
C ASP A 8 -12.53 -19.00 -18.05
N GLU A 9 -12.47 -19.51 -19.29
CA GLU A 9 -11.51 -20.53 -19.70
C GLU A 9 -10.06 -20.02 -19.68
N LEU A 10 -9.84 -18.74 -20.02
CA LEU A 10 -8.51 -18.12 -20.03
C LEU A 10 -7.92 -17.90 -18.64
N TYR A 11 -8.66 -17.22 -17.77
CA TYR A 11 -8.19 -16.91 -16.43
C TYR A 11 -8.31 -18.11 -15.49
N GLY A 12 -9.09 -19.14 -15.85
CA GLY A 12 -9.19 -20.44 -15.19
C GLY A 12 -7.91 -21.28 -15.21
N GLY A 13 -7.10 -21.18 -16.28
CA GLY A 13 -5.84 -21.90 -16.43
C GLY A 13 -4.67 -21.35 -15.58
N THR A 14 -3.44 -21.84 -15.84
CA THR A 14 -2.24 -21.21 -15.27
C THR A 14 -1.81 -19.98 -16.10
N PRO A 15 -1.04 -19.03 -15.53
CA PRO A 15 -0.53 -17.88 -16.27
C PRO A 15 0.35 -18.26 -17.48
N GLU A 16 0.95 -19.44 -17.47
CA GLU A 16 1.77 -20.01 -18.54
C GLU A 16 0.91 -20.49 -19.70
N ASP A 17 -0.14 -21.27 -19.43
CA ASP A 17 -1.06 -21.81 -20.44
C ASP A 17 -1.85 -20.71 -21.15
N PHE A 18 -2.09 -19.59 -20.44
CA PHE A 18 -2.87 -18.43 -20.89
C PHE A 18 -2.55 -18.01 -22.33
N VAL A 19 -1.27 -18.02 -22.74
CA VAL A 19 -0.88 -17.56 -24.09
C VAL A 19 -1.34 -18.53 -25.18
N GLU A 20 -1.25 -19.85 -24.95
CA GLU A 20 -1.67 -20.86 -25.92
C GLU A 20 -3.20 -21.05 -25.91
N THR A 21 -3.84 -21.01 -24.74
CA THR A 21 -5.31 -20.96 -24.63
C THR A 21 -5.86 -19.74 -25.37
N ARG A 22 -5.25 -18.55 -25.24
CA ARG A 22 -5.69 -17.33 -25.94
C ARG A 22 -5.53 -17.45 -27.46
N LYS A 23 -4.44 -18.07 -27.94
CA LYS A 23 -4.24 -18.37 -29.36
C LYS A 23 -5.32 -19.33 -29.88
N ARG A 24 -5.59 -20.43 -29.17
CA ARG A 24 -6.63 -21.42 -29.55
C ARG A 24 -8.00 -20.75 -29.65
N LEU A 25 -8.43 -20.04 -28.61
CA LEU A 25 -9.75 -19.40 -28.55
C LEU A 25 -9.90 -18.30 -29.61
N ALA A 26 -8.86 -17.48 -29.84
CA ALA A 26 -8.88 -16.48 -30.91
C ALA A 26 -8.87 -17.12 -32.33
N ALA A 27 -8.26 -18.30 -32.50
CA ALA A 27 -8.32 -19.06 -33.75
C ALA A 27 -9.68 -19.77 -33.93
N GLU A 28 -10.34 -20.16 -32.84
CA GLU A 28 -11.69 -20.73 -32.86
C GLU A 28 -12.75 -19.69 -33.22
N ALA A 29 -12.74 -18.53 -32.56
CA ALA A 29 -13.61 -17.41 -32.91
C ALA A 29 -13.45 -16.96 -34.38
N LYS A 30 -12.22 -17.00 -34.93
CA LYS A 30 -11.99 -16.78 -36.38
C LYS A 30 -12.61 -17.86 -37.26
N ARG A 31 -12.51 -19.13 -36.87
CA ARG A 31 -13.12 -20.27 -37.61
C ARG A 31 -14.65 -20.22 -37.57
N SER A 32 -15.26 -19.68 -36.50
CA SER A 32 -16.71 -19.42 -36.43
C SER A 32 -17.14 -18.08 -37.04
N GLY A 33 -16.24 -17.38 -37.77
CA GLY A 33 -16.52 -16.12 -38.46
C GLY A 33 -16.51 -14.84 -37.59
N ASP A 34 -16.39 -14.95 -36.27
CA ASP A 34 -16.38 -13.79 -35.37
C ASP A 34 -14.96 -13.22 -35.18
N ALA A 35 -14.54 -12.43 -36.16
CA ALA A 35 -13.31 -11.65 -36.09
C ALA A 35 -13.32 -10.59 -34.96
N GLY A 36 -14.49 -10.15 -34.49
CA GLY A 36 -14.65 -9.18 -33.41
C GLY A 36 -14.33 -9.79 -32.05
N LEU A 37 -14.94 -10.94 -31.74
CA LEU A 37 -14.62 -11.76 -30.57
C LEU A 37 -13.15 -12.20 -30.59
N ALA A 38 -12.63 -12.66 -31.74
CA ALA A 38 -11.22 -13.02 -31.86
C ALA A 38 -10.26 -11.88 -31.51
N ARG A 39 -10.60 -10.62 -31.90
CA ARG A 39 -9.83 -9.43 -31.54
C ARG A 39 -9.95 -9.10 -30.05
N ARG A 40 -11.13 -9.25 -29.44
CA ARG A 40 -11.36 -9.05 -28.00
C ARG A 40 -10.59 -10.06 -27.16
N ILE A 41 -10.67 -11.35 -27.48
CA ILE A 41 -9.90 -12.44 -26.86
C ILE A 41 -8.39 -12.17 -26.97
N GLY A 42 -7.92 -11.77 -28.16
CA GLY A 42 -6.50 -11.42 -28.38
C GLY A 42 -6.01 -10.24 -27.53
N GLY A 43 -6.90 -9.34 -27.11
CA GLY A 43 -6.60 -8.20 -26.24
C GLY A 43 -6.49 -8.53 -24.76
N LEU A 44 -7.00 -9.67 -24.30
CA LEU A 44 -6.92 -10.09 -22.89
C LEU A 44 -5.45 -10.30 -22.48
N ARG A 45 -5.06 -9.79 -21.31
CA ARG A 45 -3.67 -9.78 -20.83
C ARG A 45 -3.43 -10.93 -19.86
N ARG A 46 -2.26 -11.57 -19.95
CA ARG A 46 -1.83 -12.63 -19.01
C ARG A 46 -1.88 -12.08 -17.57
N PRO A 47 -2.49 -12.80 -16.61
CA PRO A 47 -2.53 -12.36 -15.23
C PRO A 47 -1.14 -12.37 -14.57
N THR A 48 -0.92 -11.45 -13.62
CA THR A 48 0.17 -11.58 -12.64
C THR A 48 -0.07 -12.78 -11.72
N VAL A 49 0.95 -13.22 -10.97
CA VAL A 49 0.81 -14.34 -10.00
C VAL A 49 -0.22 -14.02 -8.91
N SER A 50 -0.24 -12.77 -8.42
CA SER A 50 -1.23 -12.23 -7.48
C SER A 50 -2.64 -12.22 -8.06
N ALA A 51 -2.83 -11.64 -9.25
CA ALA A 51 -4.14 -11.58 -9.91
C ALA A 51 -4.67 -12.99 -10.24
N TRP A 52 -3.81 -13.91 -10.66
CA TRP A 52 -4.16 -15.32 -10.87
C TRP A 52 -4.65 -16.00 -9.58
N ALA A 53 -4.04 -15.72 -8.43
CA ALA A 53 -4.50 -16.25 -7.15
C ALA A 53 -5.89 -15.73 -6.75
N VAL A 54 -6.18 -14.44 -6.98
CA VAL A 54 -7.53 -13.87 -6.76
C VAL A 54 -8.54 -14.45 -7.75
N ASN A 55 -8.18 -14.56 -9.03
CA ASN A 55 -9.03 -15.18 -10.06
C ASN A 55 -9.39 -16.62 -9.68
N ARG A 56 -8.43 -17.37 -9.13
CA ARG A 56 -8.67 -18.75 -8.68
C ARG A 56 -9.49 -18.82 -7.39
N LEU A 57 -9.33 -17.88 -6.45
CA LEU A 57 -10.25 -17.76 -5.30
C LEU A 57 -11.72 -17.66 -5.76
N ALA A 58 -12.01 -16.84 -6.76
CA ALA A 58 -13.37 -16.68 -7.29
C ALA A 58 -14.00 -17.97 -7.82
N ARG A 59 -13.20 -19.00 -8.11
CA ARG A 59 -13.66 -20.32 -8.58
C ARG A 59 -13.50 -21.44 -7.54
N SER A 60 -12.57 -21.32 -6.59
CA SER A 60 -12.33 -22.33 -5.54
C SER A 60 -13.01 -22.03 -4.21
N ALA A 61 -13.44 -20.78 -3.98
CA ALA A 61 -14.10 -20.32 -2.77
C ALA A 61 -15.08 -19.16 -3.07
N PRO A 62 -16.05 -19.34 -4.01
CA PRO A 62 -16.97 -18.28 -4.42
C PRO A 62 -17.83 -17.77 -3.25
N ASP A 63 -18.24 -18.65 -2.33
CA ASP A 63 -19.10 -18.27 -1.20
C ASP A 63 -18.33 -17.46 -0.14
N GLU A 64 -17.07 -17.80 0.14
CA GLU A 64 -16.19 -16.99 0.99
C GLU A 64 -15.94 -15.61 0.38
N LEU A 65 -15.76 -15.55 -0.94
CA LEU A 65 -15.49 -14.31 -1.66
C LEU A 65 -16.73 -13.42 -1.71
N GLY A 66 -17.89 -13.97 -2.04
CA GLY A 66 -19.18 -13.28 -2.00
C GLY A 66 -19.39 -12.59 -0.65
N ARG A 67 -19.25 -13.32 0.46
CA ARG A 67 -19.40 -12.77 1.81
C ARG A 67 -18.42 -11.63 2.15
N LEU A 68 -17.26 -11.52 1.48
CA LEU A 68 -16.38 -10.35 1.61
C LEU A 68 -16.88 -9.16 0.78
N LEU A 69 -17.38 -9.41 -0.44
CA LEU A 69 -17.91 -8.37 -1.33
C LEU A 69 -19.20 -7.76 -0.78
N ASP A 70 -20.11 -8.60 -0.27
CA ASP A 70 -21.37 -8.19 0.35
C ASP A 70 -21.12 -7.35 1.62
N LEU A 71 -20.11 -7.72 2.42
CA LEU A 71 -19.61 -6.91 3.53
C LEU A 71 -18.98 -5.58 3.06
N GLY A 72 -18.44 -5.54 1.84
CA GLY A 72 -18.03 -4.30 1.18
C GLY A 72 -19.21 -3.35 0.95
N ASP A 73 -20.38 -3.87 0.55
CA ASP A 73 -21.59 -3.07 0.41
C ASP A 73 -22.19 -2.65 1.77
N GLU A 74 -22.13 -3.52 2.79
CA GLU A 74 -22.43 -3.13 4.19
C GLU A 74 -21.52 -1.95 4.64
N LEU A 75 -20.21 -2.05 4.42
CA LEU A 75 -19.20 -1.02 4.77
C LEU A 75 -19.42 0.30 4.03
N ARG A 76 -19.58 0.26 2.70
CA ARG A 76 -19.84 1.45 1.87
C ARG A 76 -21.13 2.15 2.29
N SER A 77 -22.17 1.39 2.62
CA SER A 77 -23.44 1.91 3.12
C SER A 77 -23.29 2.56 4.50
N ALA A 78 -22.56 1.94 5.42
CA ALA A 78 -22.28 2.48 6.75
C ALA A 78 -21.46 3.79 6.68
N TRP A 79 -20.45 3.86 5.79
CA TRP A 79 -19.69 5.10 5.53
C TRP A 79 -20.58 6.22 5.01
N ALA A 80 -21.43 5.94 4.02
CA ALA A 80 -22.36 6.93 3.46
C ALA A 80 -23.41 7.43 4.48
N ALA A 81 -23.79 6.59 5.45
CA ALA A 81 -24.72 6.93 6.53
C ALA A 81 -24.04 7.59 7.75
N GLY A 82 -22.71 7.68 7.81
CA GLY A 82 -21.97 8.14 9.00
C GLY A 82 -22.10 7.21 10.20
N GLY A 83 -22.33 5.92 9.97
CA GLY A 83 -22.54 4.89 10.99
C GLY A 83 -21.26 4.41 11.68
N GLN A 84 -21.42 3.62 12.74
CA GLN A 84 -20.30 2.94 13.41
C GLN A 84 -19.82 1.74 12.57
N ILE A 85 -18.51 1.66 12.32
CA ILE A 85 -17.92 0.68 11.39
C ILE A 85 -17.06 -0.40 12.07
N GLY A 86 -16.78 -0.29 13.37
CA GLY A 86 -15.78 -1.14 14.06
C GLY A 86 -16.02 -2.65 13.93
N ASP A 87 -17.26 -3.10 14.08
CA ASP A 87 -17.61 -4.53 13.92
C ASP A 87 -17.48 -5.01 12.46
N LEU A 88 -17.81 -4.14 11.49
CA LEU A 88 -17.68 -4.43 10.06
C LEU A 88 -16.20 -4.51 9.64
N ASP A 89 -15.36 -3.60 10.15
CA ASP A 89 -13.91 -3.58 9.93
C ASP A 89 -13.23 -4.83 10.54
N ARG A 90 -13.66 -5.27 11.74
CA ARG A 90 -13.20 -6.54 12.34
C ARG A 90 -13.60 -7.73 11.47
N ARG A 91 -14.87 -7.81 11.06
CA ARG A 91 -15.42 -8.87 10.18
C ARG A 91 -14.71 -8.89 8.82
N ARG A 92 -14.28 -7.73 8.29
CA ARG A 92 -13.46 -7.62 7.07
C ARG A 92 -12.11 -8.28 7.27
N GLY A 93 -11.39 -7.96 8.36
CA GLY A 93 -10.10 -8.57 8.68
C GLY A 93 -10.18 -10.10 8.78
N GLU A 94 -11.21 -10.62 9.44
CA GLU A 94 -11.45 -12.07 9.55
C GLU A 94 -11.72 -12.77 8.20
N LEU A 95 -12.44 -12.11 7.28
CA LEU A 95 -12.72 -12.65 5.95
C LEU A 95 -11.51 -12.53 5.01
N VAL A 96 -10.82 -11.39 4.99
CA VAL A 96 -9.60 -11.21 4.19
C VAL A 96 -8.53 -12.21 4.61
N ALA A 97 -8.25 -12.36 5.92
CA ALA A 97 -7.26 -13.32 6.39
C ALA A 97 -7.64 -14.79 6.08
N ARG A 98 -8.94 -15.11 6.03
CA ARG A 98 -9.47 -16.43 5.65
C ARG A 98 -9.29 -16.71 4.16
N LEU A 99 -9.62 -15.74 3.31
CA LEU A 99 -9.40 -15.79 1.87
C LEU A 99 -7.92 -15.81 1.51
N LEU A 100 -7.07 -15.06 2.21
CA LEU A 100 -5.61 -15.07 2.02
C LEU A 100 -5.00 -16.45 2.36
N ARG A 101 -5.48 -17.12 3.41
CA ARG A 101 -5.13 -18.52 3.72
C ARG A 101 -5.62 -19.49 2.63
N ALA A 102 -6.79 -19.26 2.04
CA ALA A 102 -7.29 -20.06 0.91
C ALA A 102 -6.48 -19.81 -0.37
N ALA A 103 -6.05 -18.58 -0.64
CA ALA A 103 -5.23 -18.21 -1.79
C ALA A 103 -3.85 -18.88 -1.73
N ARG A 104 -3.19 -18.86 -0.55
CA ARG A 104 -1.94 -19.60 -0.32
C ARG A 104 -2.12 -21.09 -0.60
N ARG A 105 -3.03 -21.79 0.10
CA ARG A 105 -3.28 -23.24 -0.11
C ARG A 105 -3.58 -23.58 -1.57
N SER A 106 -4.50 -22.85 -2.18
CA SER A 106 -4.88 -23.04 -3.59
C SER A 106 -3.64 -22.92 -4.48
N ALA A 107 -2.85 -21.85 -4.36
CA ALA A 107 -1.63 -21.66 -5.13
C ALA A 107 -0.58 -22.78 -4.88
N ASP A 108 -0.43 -23.24 -3.64
CA ASP A 108 0.43 -24.37 -3.27
C ASP A 108 -0.01 -25.68 -3.95
N GLU A 109 -1.31 -25.98 -3.98
CA GLU A 109 -1.91 -27.16 -4.64
C GLU A 109 -1.64 -27.22 -6.16
N ALA A 110 -1.40 -26.07 -6.80
CA ALA A 110 -1.00 -25.99 -8.21
C ALA A 110 0.52 -25.81 -8.40
N GLY A 111 1.33 -26.11 -7.37
CA GLY A 111 2.79 -26.06 -7.42
C GLY A 111 3.36 -24.64 -7.54
N ARG A 112 2.60 -23.61 -7.15
CA ARG A 112 2.94 -22.18 -7.36
C ARG A 112 2.85 -21.37 -6.05
N PRO A 113 3.63 -21.73 -5.02
CA PRO A 113 3.57 -21.08 -3.71
C PRO A 113 3.76 -19.56 -3.79
N LEU A 114 2.86 -18.81 -3.14
CA LEU A 114 2.88 -17.36 -3.18
C LEU A 114 4.02 -16.80 -2.34
N ARG A 115 4.89 -16.00 -2.98
CA ARG A 115 5.92 -15.22 -2.30
C ARG A 115 5.31 -14.00 -1.62
N GLU A 116 5.93 -13.54 -0.53
CA GLU A 116 5.39 -12.49 0.34
C GLU A 116 4.98 -11.14 -0.33
N PRO A 117 5.58 -10.69 -1.46
CA PRO A 117 5.04 -9.56 -2.22
C PRO A 117 3.69 -9.89 -2.91
N ALA A 118 3.58 -11.07 -3.53
CA ALA A 118 2.35 -11.50 -4.20
C ALA A 118 1.21 -11.80 -3.21
N VAL A 119 1.54 -12.18 -1.96
CA VAL A 119 0.58 -12.29 -0.86
C VAL A 119 -0.02 -10.93 -0.52
N ARG A 120 0.83 -9.91 -0.35
CA ARG A 120 0.37 -8.53 -0.10
C ARG A 120 -0.47 -7.98 -1.25
N GLU A 121 -0.05 -8.18 -2.51
CA GLU A 121 -0.85 -7.80 -3.67
C GLU A 121 -2.24 -8.49 -3.73
N VAL A 122 -2.39 -9.71 -3.18
CA VAL A 122 -3.69 -10.38 -3.02
C VAL A 122 -4.51 -9.73 -1.91
N GLU A 123 -3.90 -9.46 -0.76
CA GLU A 123 -4.52 -8.80 0.40
C GLU A 123 -5.01 -7.38 0.04
N ASP A 124 -4.16 -6.58 -0.62
CA ASP A 124 -4.50 -5.25 -1.15
C ASP A 124 -5.68 -5.30 -2.14
N THR A 125 -5.73 -6.33 -2.99
CA THR A 125 -6.82 -6.52 -3.97
C THR A 125 -8.14 -6.87 -3.27
N LEU A 126 -8.10 -7.73 -2.24
CA LEU A 126 -9.26 -8.07 -1.43
C LEU A 126 -9.76 -6.87 -0.62
N HIS A 127 -8.87 -6.03 -0.08
CA HIS A 127 -9.24 -4.77 0.56
C HIS A 127 -9.84 -3.77 -0.44
N ALA A 128 -9.26 -3.62 -1.62
CA ALA A 128 -9.78 -2.74 -2.67
C ALA A 128 -11.22 -3.10 -3.07
N ALA A 129 -11.55 -4.40 -3.16
CA ALA A 129 -12.91 -4.88 -3.46
C ALA A 129 -13.95 -4.48 -2.39
N THR A 130 -13.55 -4.34 -1.13
CA THR A 130 -14.45 -3.83 -0.08
C THR A 130 -14.69 -2.32 -0.15
N MET A 131 -13.83 -1.57 -0.85
CA MET A 131 -13.93 -0.11 -0.96
C MET A 131 -14.50 0.36 -2.30
N ASP A 132 -14.22 -0.36 -3.39
CA ASP A 132 -14.63 0.00 -4.76
C ASP A 132 -15.53 -1.10 -5.37
N PRO A 133 -16.79 -0.79 -5.73
CA PRO A 133 -17.69 -1.77 -6.33
C PRO A 133 -17.27 -2.21 -7.75
N ALA A 134 -16.52 -1.40 -8.51
CA ALA A 134 -15.99 -1.83 -9.80
C ALA A 134 -14.90 -2.90 -9.62
N VAL A 135 -14.05 -2.76 -8.60
CA VAL A 135 -13.09 -3.81 -8.20
C VAL A 135 -13.82 -5.05 -7.66
N ALA A 136 -14.94 -4.88 -6.93
CA ALA A 136 -15.75 -5.99 -6.48
C ALA A 136 -16.25 -6.87 -7.64
N GLU A 137 -16.76 -6.27 -8.73
CA GLU A 137 -17.19 -7.06 -9.90
C GLU A 137 -16.03 -7.71 -10.67
N GLU A 138 -14.89 -7.03 -10.84
CA GLU A 138 -13.71 -7.66 -11.47
C GLU A 138 -13.19 -8.86 -10.65
N VAL A 139 -13.24 -8.76 -9.32
CA VAL A 139 -12.89 -9.83 -8.37
C VAL A 139 -13.93 -10.96 -8.41
N ARG A 140 -15.23 -10.65 -8.45
CA ARG A 140 -16.33 -11.63 -8.54
C ARG A 140 -16.28 -12.42 -9.86
N ALA A 141 -15.97 -11.76 -10.98
CA ALA A 141 -15.76 -12.41 -12.28
C ALA A 141 -14.47 -13.26 -12.32
N GLY A 142 -13.45 -12.90 -11.54
CA GLY A 142 -12.17 -13.63 -11.51
C GLY A 142 -11.40 -13.54 -12.84
N HIS A 143 -11.45 -12.38 -13.49
CA HIS A 143 -10.81 -12.07 -14.79
C HIS A 143 -9.69 -11.02 -14.69
N LEU A 144 -9.12 -10.79 -13.49
CA LEU A 144 -8.10 -9.76 -13.24
C LEU A 144 -6.80 -10.03 -14.00
N PRO A 145 -6.27 -9.05 -14.76
CA PRO A 145 -4.94 -9.16 -15.39
C PRO A 145 -3.80 -8.69 -14.47
N GLN A 146 -4.10 -7.87 -13.46
CA GLN A 146 -3.15 -7.25 -12.53
C GLN A 146 -3.85 -7.05 -11.17
N PRO A 147 -3.12 -6.97 -10.04
CA PRO A 147 -3.74 -6.68 -8.74
C PRO A 147 -4.39 -5.29 -8.72
N ARG A 148 -5.23 -5.06 -7.72
CA ARG A 148 -5.86 -3.77 -7.42
C ARG A 148 -5.40 -3.26 -6.07
N THR A 149 -5.37 -1.95 -5.91
CA THR A 149 -5.07 -1.26 -4.65
C THR A 149 -6.02 -0.06 -4.54
N TYR A 150 -6.37 0.34 -3.32
CA TYR A 150 -7.26 1.47 -3.07
C TYR A 150 -6.52 2.61 -2.37
N ALA A 151 -6.40 3.76 -3.03
CA ALA A 151 -5.60 4.91 -2.59
C ALA A 151 -6.46 6.02 -1.97
N GLY A 152 -7.02 5.74 -0.79
CA GLY A 152 -8.10 6.51 -0.17
C GLY A 152 -7.77 7.87 0.48
N PHE A 153 -6.94 8.75 -0.11
CA PHE A 153 -7.07 10.22 0.10
C PHE A 153 -6.26 11.09 -0.91
N ALA A 154 -6.79 11.32 -2.11
CA ALA A 154 -6.33 12.41 -2.98
C ALA A 154 -7.43 12.84 -3.98
N PRO A 155 -7.70 14.15 -4.16
CA PRO A 155 -8.56 14.64 -5.23
C PRO A 155 -7.81 14.57 -6.57
N ALA A 156 -7.78 13.39 -7.18
CA ALA A 156 -7.12 13.15 -8.45
C ALA A 156 -7.88 13.84 -9.61
N GLY A 157 -7.46 15.05 -9.97
CA GLY A 157 -7.65 15.57 -11.32
C GLY A 157 -7.00 14.63 -12.35
N PRO A 158 -7.41 14.69 -13.63
CA PRO A 158 -7.01 13.71 -14.65
C PRO A 158 -5.49 13.60 -14.78
N LEU A 159 -4.96 12.42 -14.46
CA LEU A 159 -3.55 12.07 -14.65
C LEU A 159 -3.24 11.98 -16.16
N PRO A 160 -2.16 12.60 -16.66
CA PRO A 160 -1.78 12.52 -18.05
C PRO A 160 -1.19 11.14 -18.40
N GLU A 161 -1.48 10.65 -19.61
CA GLU A 161 -0.89 9.41 -20.13
C GLU A 161 0.63 9.55 -20.33
N PRO A 162 1.44 8.57 -19.87
CA PRO A 162 2.86 8.51 -20.23
C PRO A 162 3.02 8.05 -21.68
N ALA A 163 3.29 9.00 -22.58
CA ALA A 163 3.63 8.73 -23.98
C ALA A 163 4.91 7.87 -24.11
N PRO A 164 5.05 7.06 -25.18
CA PRO A 164 6.07 6.00 -25.23
C PRO A 164 7.49 6.53 -25.44
N GLU A 165 8.41 6.12 -24.57
CA GLU A 165 9.85 6.36 -24.75
C GLU A 165 10.38 5.66 -26.01
N LYS A 166 10.84 6.45 -26.98
CA LYS A 166 11.57 5.93 -28.14
C LYS A 166 12.98 5.53 -27.73
N ARG A 167 13.20 4.22 -27.63
CA ARG A 167 14.52 3.61 -27.49
C ARG A 167 15.40 4.02 -28.68
N GLY A 168 16.44 4.82 -28.40
CA GLY A 168 17.43 5.26 -29.37
C GLY A 168 18.80 4.70 -29.03
N GLU A 169 19.32 3.80 -29.86
CA GLU A 169 20.66 3.25 -29.74
C GLU A 169 21.69 4.19 -30.37
N SER A 170 22.75 4.56 -29.63
CA SER A 170 24.14 4.58 -30.14
C SER A 170 25.13 5.12 -29.09
N GLU A 171 25.60 4.29 -28.17
CA GLU A 171 26.92 4.52 -27.57
C GLU A 171 27.97 3.76 -28.39
N LYS A 172 28.98 4.48 -28.90
CA LYS A 172 30.29 3.89 -29.18
C LYS A 172 31.41 4.94 -29.26
N GLU A 173 32.35 4.80 -28.34
CA GLU A 173 33.79 5.03 -28.48
C GLU A 173 34.30 6.30 -29.20
N GLN A 174 34.92 7.19 -28.43
CA GLN A 174 36.27 7.64 -28.78
C GLN A 174 37.11 8.10 -27.56
N GLN A 175 38.44 8.12 -27.76
CA GLN A 175 39.43 8.01 -26.68
C GLN A 175 40.20 9.33 -26.43
N LEU A 176 40.88 9.42 -25.27
CA LEU A 176 41.73 10.55 -24.92
C LEU A 176 43.07 10.56 -25.69
N LYS A 177 43.54 11.74 -26.12
CA LYS A 177 44.90 12.28 -25.84
C LYS A 177 45.12 13.73 -26.33
N PRO A 178 46.15 14.46 -25.84
CA PRO A 178 46.27 15.92 -25.98
C PRO A 178 47.27 16.41 -27.06
N PRO A 179 47.21 17.69 -27.46
CA PRO A 179 48.17 18.31 -28.38
C PRO A 179 49.45 18.85 -27.68
N ARG A 180 50.55 18.92 -28.45
CA ARG A 180 51.82 19.60 -28.10
C ARG A 180 51.98 20.91 -28.90
N THR A 181 52.84 21.82 -28.43
CA THR A 181 53.36 22.99 -29.17
C THR A 181 54.54 22.63 -30.09
N PRO A 182 54.82 23.46 -31.12
CA PRO A 182 56.09 24.23 -31.23
C PRO A 182 55.94 25.63 -31.93
N GLU A 183 56.86 26.61 -31.86
CA GLU A 183 57.90 26.95 -30.87
C GLU A 183 58.10 28.49 -30.76
N LYS A 184 58.97 29.12 -31.58
CA LYS A 184 59.46 30.53 -31.45
C LYS A 184 60.26 30.96 -32.72
N PRO A 185 60.83 32.20 -32.88
CA PRO A 185 61.77 32.94 -32.01
C PRO A 185 61.31 34.40 -31.68
N GLN A 186 61.85 35.19 -30.72
CA GLN A 186 63.23 35.60 -30.33
C GLN A 186 63.95 36.45 -31.42
N GLN A 187 64.82 37.45 -31.15
CA GLN A 187 65.48 38.03 -29.96
C GLN A 187 65.85 39.54 -30.26
N ASN A 188 66.50 40.44 -29.48
CA ASN A 188 67.10 40.45 -28.13
C ASN A 188 66.91 41.85 -27.42
N GLN A 189 67.96 42.67 -27.20
CA GLN A 189 67.94 43.80 -26.21
C GLN A 189 68.94 44.98 -26.46
N LYS A 190 68.52 46.23 -26.11
CA LYS A 190 69.33 47.37 -25.53
C LYS A 190 70.54 47.93 -26.34
N PRO A 191 71.27 49.00 -25.90
CA PRO A 191 71.09 49.99 -24.80
C PRO A 191 71.07 51.48 -25.28
N LYS A 192 71.29 52.45 -24.36
CA LYS A 192 71.39 53.93 -24.59
C LYS A 192 72.86 54.43 -24.68
N PRO A 193 73.10 55.64 -25.23
CA PRO A 193 73.90 56.65 -24.50
C PRO A 193 73.26 58.08 -24.45
N LYS A 194 74.06 59.18 -24.40
CA LYS A 194 73.71 60.50 -23.79
C LYS A 194 73.75 61.74 -24.74
N LYS A 195 73.13 62.83 -24.25
CA LYS A 195 73.15 64.28 -24.67
C LYS A 195 74.59 64.90 -24.69
N PRO A 196 74.86 66.22 -25.01
CA PRO A 196 74.00 67.41 -25.30
C PRO A 196 74.49 68.19 -26.58
N PRO A 197 74.30 69.54 -26.83
CA PRO A 197 73.55 70.62 -26.14
C PRO A 197 72.64 71.52 -27.03
N LYS A 198 72.31 72.70 -26.48
CA LYS A 198 71.42 73.84 -26.85
C LYS A 198 72.01 74.76 -27.96
N PRO A 199 71.26 75.70 -28.62
CA PRO A 199 70.69 76.90 -27.98
C PRO A 199 69.31 77.41 -28.44
N ASP A 200 68.92 78.53 -27.83
CA ASP A 200 67.59 79.07 -27.57
C ASP A 200 66.86 79.76 -28.74
N ARG A 201 65.55 79.96 -28.55
CA ARG A 201 64.94 81.29 -28.71
C ARG A 201 63.71 81.45 -27.81
N GLU A 202 63.77 82.39 -26.89
CA GLU A 202 62.64 82.78 -26.03
C GLU A 202 61.79 83.87 -26.67
N ALA A 203 60.46 83.74 -26.57
CA ALA A 203 59.52 84.86 -26.58
C ALA A 203 58.15 84.43 -26.01
N GLY A 204 57.54 85.24 -25.15
CA GLY A 204 56.07 85.30 -25.01
C GLY A 204 55.34 84.27 -24.12
N LYS A 205 55.89 83.79 -22.99
CA LYS A 205 55.16 82.91 -22.04
C LYS A 205 55.19 83.31 -20.55
N GLU A 206 55.37 84.60 -20.23
CA GLU A 206 55.48 85.08 -18.84
C GLU A 206 54.15 85.51 -18.17
N ARG A 207 53.06 85.76 -18.93
CA ARG A 207 51.76 86.21 -18.36
C ARG A 207 50.70 85.10 -18.20
N ARG A 208 51.11 83.82 -18.16
CA ARG A 208 50.20 82.64 -18.04
C ARG A 208 50.70 81.54 -17.07
N LYS A 209 51.65 81.86 -16.18
CA LYS A 209 52.17 80.90 -15.18
C LYS A 209 51.19 80.64 -14.01
N PRO A 210 50.62 81.65 -13.31
CA PRO A 210 49.75 81.41 -12.14
C PRO A 210 48.47 80.61 -12.46
N ASP A 211 47.81 80.95 -13.57
CA ASP A 211 46.58 80.32 -14.05
C ASP A 211 46.75 78.81 -14.29
N ARG A 212 47.92 78.35 -14.78
CA ARG A 212 48.16 76.92 -15.02
C ARG A 212 48.25 76.09 -13.74
N ASP A 213 48.89 76.60 -12.70
CA ASP A 213 49.02 75.85 -11.45
C ASP A 213 47.76 75.96 -10.57
N ALA A 214 47.03 77.07 -10.64
CA ALA A 214 45.66 77.16 -10.10
C ALA A 214 44.73 76.12 -10.75
N LYS A 215 44.76 76.01 -12.09
CA LYS A 215 43.94 75.05 -12.85
C LYS A 215 44.36 73.59 -12.65
N LYS A 216 45.63 73.33 -12.31
CA LYS A 216 46.09 72.01 -11.82
C LYS A 216 45.53 71.67 -10.44
N ARG A 217 45.63 72.59 -9.47
CA ARG A 217 45.08 72.40 -8.10
C ARG A 217 43.59 72.12 -8.17
N GLN A 218 42.83 72.99 -8.83
CA GLN A 218 41.38 72.85 -9.02
C GLN A 218 40.98 71.56 -9.76
N LYS A 219 41.86 70.98 -10.59
CA LYS A 219 41.65 69.64 -11.16
C LYS A 219 41.90 68.54 -10.12
N ALA A 220 43.00 68.60 -9.38
CA ALA A 220 43.33 67.63 -8.33
C ALA A 220 42.27 67.60 -7.21
N ASP A 221 41.76 68.77 -6.80
CA ASP A 221 40.69 68.89 -5.80
C ASP A 221 39.41 68.19 -6.29
N ARG A 222 39.02 68.42 -7.55
CA ARG A 222 37.87 67.75 -8.20
C ARG A 222 38.08 66.25 -8.40
N GLU A 223 39.32 65.77 -8.55
CA GLU A 223 39.63 64.33 -8.63
C GLU A 223 39.60 63.69 -7.24
N ALA A 224 40.10 64.39 -6.20
CA ALA A 224 40.00 63.96 -4.80
C ALA A 224 38.55 63.93 -4.30
N GLU A 225 37.72 64.93 -4.65
CA GLU A 225 36.30 64.95 -4.31
C GLU A 225 35.54 63.80 -5.01
N LYS A 226 35.81 63.55 -6.29
CA LYS A 226 35.26 62.38 -7.01
C LYS A 226 35.71 61.05 -6.41
N ALA A 227 36.92 60.97 -5.85
CA ALA A 227 37.39 59.80 -5.12
C ALA A 227 36.64 59.61 -3.79
N ARG A 228 36.41 60.69 -3.03
CA ARG A 228 35.58 60.68 -1.80
C ARG A 228 34.16 60.23 -2.09
N GLN A 229 33.48 60.86 -3.06
CA GLN A 229 32.11 60.49 -3.47
C GLN A 229 32.01 59.04 -3.98
N ARG A 230 33.06 58.47 -4.57
CA ARG A 230 33.11 57.03 -4.92
C ARG A 230 33.22 56.15 -3.68
N SER A 231 34.15 56.46 -2.79
CA SER A 231 34.35 55.75 -1.52
C SER A 231 33.08 55.76 -0.65
N GLU A 232 32.42 56.92 -0.53
CA GLU A 232 31.16 57.08 0.19
C GLU A 232 30.04 56.21 -0.40
N ARG A 233 29.87 56.22 -1.74
CA ARG A 233 28.88 55.38 -2.44
C ARG A 233 29.19 53.88 -2.32
N GLU A 234 30.45 53.49 -2.22
CA GLU A 234 30.85 52.10 -1.99
C GLU A 234 30.64 51.67 -0.54
N ALA A 235 30.94 52.55 0.43
CA ALA A 235 30.63 52.34 1.84
C ALA A 235 29.13 52.26 2.10
N GLU A 236 28.32 53.09 1.43
CA GLU A 236 26.86 53.05 1.50
C GLU A 236 26.30 51.75 0.91
N LYS A 237 26.77 51.33 -0.27
CA LYS A 237 26.43 50.02 -0.85
C LYS A 237 26.82 48.87 0.06
N ALA A 238 27.97 48.95 0.73
CA ALA A 238 28.42 47.94 1.69
C ALA A 238 27.53 47.91 2.95
N ARG A 239 27.08 49.05 3.47
CA ARG A 239 26.10 49.16 4.56
C ARG A 239 24.76 48.53 4.17
N ARG A 240 24.14 48.99 3.07
CA ARG A 240 22.89 48.44 2.51
C ARG A 240 22.96 46.93 2.27
N LYS A 241 24.12 46.40 1.81
CA LYS A 241 24.33 44.95 1.64
C LYS A 241 24.42 44.19 2.98
N ARG A 242 25.05 44.77 4.01
CA ARG A 242 25.11 44.18 5.36
C ARG A 242 23.73 44.17 6.03
N GLU A 243 23.02 45.29 6.00
CA GLU A 243 21.66 45.44 6.54
C GLU A 243 20.70 44.44 5.89
N ARG A 244 20.77 44.27 4.56
CA ARG A 244 19.99 43.24 3.85
C ARG A 244 20.37 41.82 4.28
N ALA A 245 21.65 41.50 4.37
CA ALA A 245 22.11 40.17 4.79
C ALA A 245 21.73 39.85 6.25
N GLU A 246 21.69 40.86 7.13
CA GLU A 246 21.22 40.72 8.50
C GLU A 246 19.70 40.51 8.59
N LYS A 247 18.92 41.24 7.78
CA LYS A 247 17.47 41.02 7.65
C LYS A 247 17.17 39.60 7.15
N GLU A 248 17.85 39.15 6.09
CA GLU A 248 17.73 37.80 5.54
C GLU A 248 18.17 36.71 6.54
N ARG A 249 19.09 37.01 7.47
CA ARG A 249 19.43 36.13 8.60
C ARG A 249 18.32 36.06 9.64
N ARG A 250 17.87 37.20 10.15
CA ARG A 250 16.80 37.30 11.16
C ARG A 250 15.49 36.66 10.66
N GLU A 251 15.22 36.72 9.36
CA GLU A 251 14.07 36.05 8.72
C GLU A 251 14.22 34.52 8.67
N ARG A 252 15.42 34.00 8.36
CA ARG A 252 15.71 32.55 8.43
C ARG A 252 15.63 32.02 9.85
N GLU A 253 16.22 32.73 10.81
CA GLU A 253 16.24 32.38 12.23
C GLU A 253 14.81 32.30 12.81
N ARG A 254 13.94 33.27 12.46
CA ARG A 254 12.50 33.22 12.79
C ARG A 254 11.77 32.04 12.15
N ALA A 255 12.01 31.80 10.86
CA ALA A 255 11.40 30.68 10.16
C ALA A 255 11.89 29.31 10.69
N GLU A 256 13.13 29.22 11.17
CA GLU A 256 13.66 28.04 11.86
C GLU A 256 13.00 27.84 13.23
N GLU A 257 12.82 28.90 14.00
CA GLU A 257 12.12 28.82 15.28
C GLU A 257 10.64 28.43 15.09
N GLU A 258 9.97 28.97 14.09
CA GLU A 258 8.59 28.60 13.74
C GLU A 258 8.48 27.13 13.31
N ARG A 259 9.40 26.64 12.45
CA ARG A 259 9.46 25.22 12.10
C ARG A 259 9.74 24.34 13.33
N ARG A 260 10.55 24.80 14.28
CA ARG A 260 10.80 24.09 15.55
C ARG A 260 9.55 24.03 16.43
N ARG A 261 8.80 25.12 16.55
CA ARG A 261 7.53 25.20 17.31
C ARG A 261 6.48 24.26 16.71
N ARG A 262 6.21 24.38 15.40
CA ARG A 262 5.32 23.47 14.65
C ARG A 262 5.72 22.00 14.80
N ARG A 263 7.02 21.68 14.80
CA ARG A 263 7.50 20.31 15.03
C ARG A 263 7.28 19.84 16.48
N ALA A 264 7.43 20.71 17.47
CA ALA A 264 7.14 20.36 18.87
C ALA A 264 5.63 20.13 19.08
N GLU A 265 4.78 20.99 18.53
CA GLU A 265 3.31 20.85 18.54
C GLU A 265 2.86 19.52 17.91
N LEU A 266 3.45 19.12 16.77
CA LEU A 266 3.18 17.83 16.13
C LEU A 266 3.68 16.63 16.94
N VAL A 267 4.80 16.74 17.66
CA VAL A 267 5.30 15.68 18.56
C VAL A 267 4.39 15.55 19.79
N GLU A 268 3.98 16.66 20.41
CA GLU A 268 3.02 16.64 21.52
C GLU A 268 1.65 16.07 21.12
N ALA A 269 1.19 16.35 19.89
CA ALA A 269 -0.03 15.75 19.37
C ALA A 269 0.11 14.23 19.21
N ALA A 270 1.17 13.76 18.57
CA ALA A 270 1.44 12.33 18.39
C ALA A 270 1.68 11.59 19.72
N GLU A 271 2.31 12.23 20.72
CA GLU A 271 2.44 11.66 22.06
C GLU A 271 1.11 11.53 22.80
N ARG A 272 0.14 12.43 22.57
CA ARG A 272 -1.21 12.32 23.14
C ARG A 272 -1.98 11.20 22.46
N GLU A 273 -1.97 11.17 21.13
CA GLU A 273 -2.59 10.12 20.32
C GLU A 273 -2.05 8.73 20.68
N ALA A 274 -0.73 8.58 20.86
CA ALA A 274 -0.11 7.34 21.31
C ALA A 274 -0.60 6.91 22.71
N ARG A 275 -0.61 7.83 23.70
CA ARG A 275 -1.09 7.53 25.06
C ARG A 275 -2.59 7.23 25.10
N ASP A 276 -3.37 7.79 24.18
CA ASP A 276 -4.81 7.53 24.06
C ASP A 276 -5.04 6.14 23.46
N ALA A 277 -4.31 5.77 22.40
CA ALA A 277 -4.30 4.43 21.84
C ALA A 277 -3.80 3.36 22.83
N GLU A 278 -2.78 3.66 23.64
CA GLU A 278 -2.27 2.77 24.70
C GLU A 278 -3.35 2.46 25.76
N ARG A 279 -4.13 3.46 26.18
CA ARG A 279 -5.24 3.23 27.13
C ARG A 279 -6.34 2.37 26.52
N THR A 280 -6.79 2.70 25.31
CA THR A 280 -7.79 1.91 24.59
C THR A 280 -7.32 0.46 24.35
N ALA A 281 -6.03 0.25 24.06
CA ALA A 281 -5.46 -1.09 23.93
C ALA A 281 -5.50 -1.87 25.27
N ALA A 282 -5.17 -1.22 26.39
CA ALA A 282 -5.23 -1.83 27.72
C ALA A 282 -6.67 -2.17 28.18
N GLU A 283 -7.63 -1.30 27.84
CA GLU A 283 -9.06 -1.53 28.05
C GLU A 283 -9.53 -2.79 27.29
N TRP A 284 -9.24 -2.88 26.00
CA TRP A 284 -9.58 -4.06 25.19
C TRP A 284 -8.82 -5.32 25.59
N GLU A 285 -7.59 -5.23 26.11
CA GLU A 285 -6.88 -6.39 26.64
C GLU A 285 -7.57 -6.93 27.91
N SER A 286 -8.09 -6.06 28.78
CA SER A 286 -8.85 -6.51 29.95
C SER A 286 -10.19 -7.13 29.56
N GLU A 287 -10.96 -6.49 28.69
CA GLU A 287 -12.22 -7.03 28.17
C GLU A 287 -12.00 -8.41 27.51
N THR A 288 -10.95 -8.54 26.70
CA THR A 288 -10.56 -9.84 26.09
C THR A 288 -10.19 -10.89 27.13
N ARG A 289 -9.54 -10.50 28.22
CA ARG A 289 -9.11 -11.40 29.31
C ARG A 289 -10.30 -11.91 30.12
N ASP A 290 -11.26 -11.05 30.41
CA ASP A 290 -12.45 -11.40 31.20
C ASP A 290 -13.51 -12.11 30.36
N ALA A 291 -13.66 -11.78 29.07
CA ALA A 291 -14.44 -12.57 28.12
C ALA A 291 -13.90 -14.00 27.94
N ARG A 292 -12.58 -14.20 27.95
CA ARG A 292 -11.98 -15.55 27.94
C ARG A 292 -12.30 -16.34 29.20
N ARG A 293 -12.18 -15.73 30.38
CA ARG A 293 -12.56 -16.36 31.67
C ARG A 293 -14.03 -16.76 31.70
N ALA A 294 -14.91 -15.91 31.18
CA ALA A 294 -16.33 -16.23 31.05
C ALA A 294 -16.56 -17.42 30.10
N HIS A 295 -15.90 -17.44 28.94
CA HIS A 295 -15.95 -18.56 28.00
C HIS A 295 -15.42 -19.87 28.62
N GLU A 296 -14.28 -19.84 29.30
CA GLU A 296 -13.69 -20.99 30.01
C GLU A 296 -14.65 -21.54 31.07
N THR A 297 -15.30 -20.66 31.84
CA THR A 297 -16.29 -21.02 32.87
C THR A 297 -17.51 -21.70 32.25
N VAL A 298 -18.10 -21.11 31.21
CA VAL A 298 -19.27 -21.69 30.50
C VAL A 298 -18.91 -23.00 29.79
N THR A 299 -17.69 -23.13 29.27
CA THR A 299 -17.21 -24.38 28.66
C THR A 299 -17.18 -25.51 29.70
N ALA A 300 -16.60 -25.25 30.88
CA ALA A 300 -16.54 -26.23 31.96
C ALA A 300 -17.94 -26.62 32.50
N GLU A 301 -18.90 -25.70 32.50
CA GLU A 301 -20.31 -26.00 32.83
C GLU A 301 -20.97 -26.89 31.74
N VAL A 302 -20.74 -26.58 30.46
CA VAL A 302 -21.23 -27.39 29.33
C VAL A 302 -20.65 -28.81 29.35
N ASP A 303 -19.36 -28.96 29.63
CA ASP A 303 -18.71 -30.28 29.73
C ASP A 303 -19.28 -31.09 30.90
N ARG A 304 -19.42 -30.46 32.09
CA ARG A 304 -20.07 -31.08 33.25
C ARG A 304 -21.50 -31.54 32.94
N LEU A 305 -22.30 -30.71 32.28
CA LEU A 305 -23.68 -31.05 31.92
C LEU A 305 -23.75 -32.21 30.91
N HIS A 306 -22.76 -32.35 30.03
CA HIS A 306 -22.63 -33.54 29.16
C HIS A 306 -22.28 -34.81 29.94
N GLU A 307 -21.41 -34.74 30.95
CA GLU A 307 -21.13 -35.88 31.85
C GLU A 307 -22.39 -36.29 32.63
N GLU A 308 -23.09 -35.32 33.24
CA GLU A 308 -24.33 -35.58 34.00
C GLU A 308 -25.44 -36.18 33.10
N LEU A 309 -25.61 -35.67 31.88
CA LEU A 309 -26.54 -36.22 30.89
C LEU A 309 -26.15 -37.65 30.46
N THR A 310 -24.86 -37.93 30.28
CA THR A 310 -24.36 -39.26 29.91
C THR A 310 -24.57 -40.27 31.04
N ALA A 311 -24.33 -39.86 32.28
CA ALA A 311 -24.65 -40.66 33.47
C ALA A 311 -26.17 -40.88 33.61
N ALA A 312 -27.00 -39.87 33.33
CA ALA A 312 -28.45 -39.99 33.35
C ALA A 312 -28.98 -40.99 32.29
N ARG A 313 -28.50 -40.91 31.04
CA ARG A 313 -28.81 -41.89 29.98
C ARG A 313 -28.42 -43.31 30.36
N THR A 314 -27.22 -43.50 30.92
CA THR A 314 -26.75 -44.81 31.40
C THR A 314 -27.69 -45.39 32.48
N ARG A 315 -28.18 -44.56 33.41
CA ARG A 315 -29.18 -44.96 34.42
C ARG A 315 -30.54 -45.28 33.79
N GLN A 316 -30.99 -44.47 32.82
CA GLN A 316 -32.25 -44.68 32.10
C GLN A 316 -32.27 -46.02 31.37
N GLU A 317 -31.21 -46.36 30.64
CA GLU A 317 -31.09 -47.66 29.99
C GLU A 317 -31.06 -48.83 31.00
N ALA A 318 -30.34 -48.67 32.11
CA ALA A 318 -30.28 -49.70 33.14
C ALA A 318 -31.65 -49.93 33.82
N ALA A 319 -32.45 -48.87 33.97
CA ALA A 319 -33.83 -48.97 34.42
C ALA A 319 -34.73 -49.64 33.37
N ALA A 320 -34.62 -49.27 32.09
CA ALA A 320 -35.38 -49.88 31.00
C ALA A 320 -35.07 -51.38 30.84
N ARG A 321 -33.80 -51.80 30.95
CA ARG A 321 -33.40 -53.21 30.97
C ARG A 321 -34.03 -53.97 32.14
N ARG A 322 -34.02 -53.39 33.35
CA ARG A 322 -34.68 -53.99 34.53
C ARG A 322 -36.19 -54.10 34.39
N LEU A 323 -36.84 -53.09 33.81
CA LEU A 323 -38.28 -53.10 33.55
C LEU A 323 -38.64 -54.24 32.58
N ALA A 324 -37.95 -54.36 31.45
CA ALA A 324 -38.18 -55.43 30.49
C ALA A 324 -37.97 -56.84 31.09
N THR A 325 -37.00 -57.02 31.99
CA THR A 325 -36.84 -58.26 32.75
C THR A 325 -38.03 -58.50 33.68
N ALA A 326 -38.45 -57.50 34.45
CA ALA A 326 -39.59 -57.63 35.38
C ALA A 326 -40.91 -57.92 34.65
N GLU A 327 -41.15 -57.30 33.49
CA GLU A 327 -42.30 -57.58 32.62
C GLU A 327 -42.26 -59.01 32.07
N HIS A 328 -41.09 -59.51 31.67
CA HIS A 328 -40.91 -60.89 31.21
C HIS A 328 -41.19 -61.91 32.32
N GLU A 329 -40.59 -61.73 33.50
CA GLU A 329 -40.80 -62.61 34.66
C GLU A 329 -42.25 -62.58 35.13
N HIS A 330 -42.88 -61.40 35.18
CA HIS A 330 -44.30 -61.26 35.49
C HIS A 330 -45.17 -62.04 34.47
N ALA A 331 -44.91 -61.91 33.17
CA ALA A 331 -45.64 -62.64 32.15
C ALA A 331 -45.44 -64.17 32.24
N THR A 332 -44.25 -64.64 32.63
CA THR A 332 -43.96 -66.07 32.87
C THR A 332 -44.67 -66.57 34.13
N ALA A 333 -44.60 -65.83 35.23
CA ALA A 333 -45.33 -66.14 36.46
C ALA A 333 -46.86 -66.18 36.24
N THR A 334 -47.41 -65.23 35.46
CA THR A 334 -48.83 -65.23 35.08
C THR A 334 -49.20 -66.50 34.31
N ARG A 335 -48.41 -66.89 33.29
CA ARG A 335 -48.62 -68.14 32.53
C ARG A 335 -48.58 -69.38 33.43
N HIS A 336 -47.60 -69.47 34.31
CA HIS A 336 -47.48 -70.61 35.25
C HIS A 336 -48.65 -70.65 36.23
N ALA A 337 -49.10 -69.50 36.74
CA ALA A 337 -50.27 -69.42 37.61
C ALA A 337 -51.54 -69.88 36.88
N SER A 338 -51.80 -69.42 35.66
CA SER A 338 -52.95 -69.87 34.86
C SER A 338 -52.90 -71.38 34.57
N ALA A 339 -51.75 -71.93 34.19
CA ALA A 339 -51.59 -73.36 33.97
C ALA A 339 -51.83 -74.19 35.25
N ALA A 340 -51.35 -73.71 36.41
CA ALA A 340 -51.59 -74.35 37.70
C ALA A 340 -53.06 -74.31 38.13
N HIS A 341 -53.80 -73.22 37.83
CA HIS A 341 -55.25 -73.16 38.07
C HIS A 341 -55.99 -74.16 37.18
N HIS A 342 -55.73 -74.18 35.87
CA HIS A 342 -56.35 -75.16 34.96
C HIS A 342 -56.09 -76.61 35.37
N HIS A 343 -54.88 -76.93 35.86
CA HIS A 343 -54.59 -78.28 36.36
C HIS A 343 -55.28 -78.59 37.69
N ALA A 344 -55.39 -77.62 38.59
CA ALA A 344 -56.14 -77.78 39.84
C ALA A 344 -57.65 -77.93 39.60
N ASP A 345 -58.19 -77.32 38.55
CA ASP A 345 -59.58 -77.45 38.15
C ASP A 345 -59.85 -78.79 37.44
N SER A 346 -58.98 -79.26 36.54
CA SER A 346 -59.15 -80.60 35.94
C SER A 346 -59.14 -81.71 37.01
N LEU A 347 -58.27 -81.59 38.02
CA LEU A 347 -58.22 -82.51 39.17
C LEU A 347 -59.47 -82.45 40.09
N ARG A 348 -60.40 -81.51 39.88
CA ARG A 348 -61.71 -81.43 40.56
C ARG A 348 -62.86 -81.96 39.70
N GLU A 349 -62.65 -82.13 38.39
CA GLU A 349 -63.65 -82.67 37.47
C GLU A 349 -63.53 -84.21 37.34
N ASP A 350 -62.33 -84.76 37.56
CA ASP A 350 -62.01 -86.19 37.46
C ASP A 350 -62.25 -87.02 38.76
N GLY A 351 -62.75 -86.42 39.86
CA GLY A 351 -62.81 -87.06 41.20
C GLY A 351 -64.01 -86.72 42.07
#